data_AF-A0A414B4P9-F1
#
_entry.id   AF-A0A414B4P9-F1
#
_cell.length_a   1.000
_cell.length_b   1.000
_cell.length_c   1.000
_cell.angle_alpha   90.00
_cell.angle_beta   90.00
_cell.angle_gamma   90.00
#
_symmetry.space_group_name_H-M   'P 1'
#
loop_
_entity.id
_entity.type
_entity.pdbx_description
1 polymer ?
#
loop_
_entity_poly.entity_id
_entity_poly.type
_entity_poly.pdbx_seq_one_letter_code
_entity_poly.pdbx_strand_id
1 'polypeptide(L)'
;MKRGRRSKYVVLLISLVLIFSLTGCKASKKKVLESSYYKELQKENKKLKKQNKSLKSKVDAENDMTEDEQRASDYLEKISRDHLVKLEVGYADNMDGSEFIEEEAVFSLATTIASRADKTTKYTPDEVKEKYGPGYEYILYDEDNAIYEIMVYGGNYIVFTDLPNNVYYAYNASAIGDAFLHFRNGYPNSKLFHRLADAPLIINDKGRCYENEAASSVATYIDQMSKKKSNEARAKKKWGKKAAKKVSKGRTYTFYHHGNTMKLVIYDEYFTVTNMNGKTIWYHAEKAAIAKMKDIFKEAYQKQKAEQTAQKETEVSGSTATDQTDSTSESDASSTHRNEMESEGTTE
;
A
#
# COMPACT_ATOMS: atom_id res chain seq x y z
N MET A 1 6.49 -9.26 79.05
CA MET A 1 5.08 -9.29 78.55
C MET A 1 4.85 -9.92 77.16
N LYS A 2 5.78 -10.67 76.53
CA LYS A 2 5.57 -11.27 75.18
C LYS A 2 5.33 -12.79 75.13
N ARG A 3 5.50 -13.55 76.22
CA ARG A 3 5.32 -15.03 76.24
C ARG A 3 3.85 -15.47 76.44
N GLY A 4 3.07 -14.72 77.22
CA GLY A 4 1.66 -15.05 77.50
C GLY A 4 0.69 -14.84 76.33
N ARG A 5 1.01 -13.95 75.37
CA ARG A 5 0.20 -13.80 74.14
C ARG A 5 0.44 -14.93 73.15
N ARG A 6 1.71 -15.34 72.95
CA ARG A 6 2.06 -16.45 72.04
C ARG A 6 1.43 -17.78 72.48
N SER A 7 1.37 -18.07 73.78
CA SER A 7 0.70 -19.28 74.29
C SER A 7 -0.80 -19.29 74.04
N LYS A 8 -1.48 -18.14 74.14
CA LYS A 8 -2.93 -18.03 73.87
C LYS A 8 -3.23 -18.18 72.37
N TYR A 9 -2.42 -17.61 71.48
CA TYR A 9 -2.58 -17.79 70.03
C TYR A 9 -2.26 -19.21 69.57
N VAL A 10 -1.29 -19.89 70.18
CA VAL A 10 -0.96 -21.30 69.86
C VAL A 10 -2.07 -22.24 70.32
N VAL A 11 -2.65 -22.04 71.51
CA VAL A 11 -3.80 -22.83 71.97
C VAL A 11 -5.03 -22.57 71.10
N LEU A 12 -5.26 -21.32 70.67
CA LEU A 12 -6.40 -20.95 69.82
C LEU A 12 -6.27 -21.49 68.38
N LEU A 13 -5.05 -21.52 67.83
CA LEU A 13 -4.71 -22.18 66.56
C LEU A 13 -4.85 -23.71 66.64
N ILE A 14 -4.38 -24.33 67.72
CA ILE A 14 -4.51 -25.78 67.92
C ILE A 14 -5.99 -26.15 68.07
N SER A 15 -6.80 -25.35 68.78
CA SER A 15 -8.25 -25.59 68.86
C SER A 15 -8.97 -25.36 67.52
N LEU A 16 -8.55 -24.39 66.70
CA LEU A 16 -9.12 -24.18 65.35
C LEU A 16 -8.74 -25.32 64.40
N VAL A 17 -7.50 -25.79 64.43
CA VAL A 17 -7.04 -26.96 63.64
C VAL A 17 -7.73 -28.24 64.11
N LEU A 18 -7.94 -28.41 65.42
CA LEU A 18 -8.73 -29.52 65.97
C LEU A 18 -10.19 -29.44 65.52
N ILE A 19 -10.82 -28.26 65.52
CA ILE A 19 -12.19 -28.07 65.00
C ILE A 19 -12.24 -28.38 63.49
N PHE A 20 -11.27 -27.94 62.68
CA PHE A 20 -11.20 -28.27 61.25
C PHE A 20 -10.89 -29.76 60.98
N SER A 21 -10.21 -30.44 61.90
CA SER A 21 -9.96 -31.90 61.80
C SER A 21 -11.13 -32.75 62.33
N LEU A 22 -11.95 -32.21 63.24
CA LEU A 22 -13.15 -32.87 63.79
C LEU A 22 -14.41 -32.57 62.97
N THR A 23 -14.47 -31.43 62.28
CA THR A 23 -15.37 -31.23 61.14
C THR A 23 -14.65 -31.64 59.86
N GLY A 24 -14.34 -32.94 59.77
CA GLY A 24 -13.94 -33.57 58.52
C GLY A 24 -15.07 -33.56 57.50
N CYS A 25 -15.56 -32.39 57.08
CA CYS A 25 -16.34 -32.24 55.86
C CYS A 25 -15.36 -32.24 54.68
N LYS A 26 -14.74 -33.39 54.43
CA LYS A 26 -14.45 -33.78 53.05
C LYS A 26 -15.83 -33.90 52.39
N ALA A 27 -16.32 -32.82 51.80
CA ALA A 27 -17.42 -32.94 50.85
C ALA A 27 -16.92 -33.95 49.82
N SER A 28 -17.50 -35.15 49.80
CA SER A 28 -17.09 -36.16 48.84
C SER A 28 -17.19 -35.53 47.46
N LYS A 29 -16.24 -35.79 46.56
CA LYS A 29 -16.32 -35.29 45.16
C LYS A 29 -17.73 -35.53 44.59
N LYS A 30 -18.37 -36.63 45.00
CA LYS A 30 -19.78 -36.98 44.73
C LYS A 30 -20.79 -35.91 45.19
N LYS A 31 -20.75 -35.43 46.44
CA LYS A 31 -21.64 -34.38 46.95
C LYS A 31 -21.45 -33.02 46.25
N VAL A 32 -20.21 -32.69 45.86
CA VAL A 32 -19.92 -31.46 45.11
C VAL A 32 -20.41 -31.56 43.67
N LEU A 33 -20.28 -32.73 43.03
CA LEU A 33 -20.84 -33.04 41.71
C LEU A 33 -22.38 -33.09 41.70
N GLU A 34 -22.99 -33.53 42.80
CA GLU A 34 -24.44 -33.64 42.94
C GLU A 34 -25.12 -32.33 43.38
N SER A 35 -24.34 -31.38 43.91
CA SER A 35 -24.81 -30.05 44.31
C SER A 35 -25.50 -29.34 43.14
N SER A 36 -26.65 -28.74 43.45
CA SER A 36 -27.46 -27.98 42.48
C SER A 36 -26.61 -26.90 41.80
N TYR A 37 -25.79 -26.20 42.58
CA TYR A 37 -24.91 -25.14 42.11
C TYR A 37 -23.89 -25.63 41.09
N TYR A 38 -23.23 -26.77 41.33
CA TYR A 38 -22.24 -27.30 40.38
C TYR A 38 -22.89 -27.78 39.07
N LYS A 39 -24.08 -28.37 39.14
CA LYS A 39 -24.86 -28.73 37.95
C LYS A 39 -25.29 -27.51 37.13
N GLU A 40 -25.63 -26.41 37.80
CA GLU A 40 -26.00 -25.14 37.18
C GLU A 40 -24.79 -24.50 36.48
N LEU A 41 -23.64 -24.47 37.16
CA LEU A 41 -22.36 -24.01 36.60
C LEU A 41 -21.91 -24.83 35.37
N GLN A 42 -22.15 -26.14 35.38
CA GLN A 42 -21.89 -27.00 34.22
C GLN A 42 -22.84 -26.72 33.06
N LYS A 43 -24.13 -26.45 33.33
CA LYS A 43 -25.10 -26.07 32.29
C LYS A 43 -24.72 -24.73 31.66
N GLU A 44 -24.34 -23.76 32.49
CA GLU A 44 -23.93 -22.43 32.05
C GLU A 44 -22.63 -22.49 31.22
N ASN A 45 -21.62 -23.24 31.66
CA ASN A 45 -20.41 -23.48 30.87
C ASN A 45 -20.70 -24.15 29.52
N LYS A 46 -21.61 -25.14 29.48
CA LYS A 46 -22.04 -25.75 28.21
C LYS A 46 -22.72 -24.75 27.29
N LYS A 47 -23.51 -23.82 27.84
CA LYS A 47 -24.19 -22.76 27.08
C LYS A 47 -23.19 -21.75 26.52
N LEU A 48 -22.27 -21.27 27.35
CA LEU A 48 -21.19 -20.36 26.95
C LEU A 48 -20.27 -20.99 25.90
N LYS A 49 -19.90 -22.27 26.04
CA LYS A 49 -19.06 -22.97 25.04
C LYS A 49 -19.76 -23.07 23.69
N LYS A 50 -21.08 -23.29 23.66
CA LYS A 50 -21.88 -23.25 22.42
C LYS A 50 -21.96 -21.85 21.82
N GLN A 51 -22.18 -20.83 22.64
CA GLN A 51 -22.19 -19.43 22.20
C GLN A 51 -20.85 -19.01 21.61
N ASN A 52 -19.73 -19.33 22.27
CA ASN A 52 -18.39 -19.06 21.76
C ASN A 52 -18.10 -19.80 20.45
N LYS A 53 -18.52 -21.06 20.29
CA LYS A 53 -18.37 -21.77 19.02
C LYS A 53 -19.16 -21.11 17.89
N SER A 54 -20.38 -20.65 18.18
CA SER A 54 -21.22 -19.95 17.19
C SER A 54 -20.73 -18.55 16.86
N LEU A 55 -20.19 -17.82 17.84
CA LEU A 55 -19.57 -16.52 17.60
C LEU A 55 -18.30 -16.67 16.79
N LYS A 56 -17.46 -17.66 17.12
CA LYS A 56 -16.26 -17.97 16.35
C LYS A 56 -16.60 -18.32 14.90
N SER A 57 -17.58 -19.19 14.66
CA SER A 57 -18.01 -19.49 13.28
C SER A 57 -18.61 -18.30 12.53
N LYS A 58 -19.21 -17.34 13.23
CA LYS A 58 -19.71 -16.10 12.60
C LYS A 58 -18.57 -15.14 12.26
N VAL A 59 -17.59 -15.00 13.16
CA VAL A 59 -16.38 -14.22 12.93
C VAL A 59 -15.56 -14.82 11.80
N ASP A 60 -15.42 -16.15 11.76
CA ASP A 60 -14.72 -16.85 10.69
C ASP A 60 -15.45 -16.64 9.34
N ALA A 61 -16.80 -16.68 9.32
CA ALA A 61 -17.59 -16.41 8.11
C ALA A 61 -17.66 -14.92 7.70
N GLU A 62 -17.50 -13.99 8.63
CA GLU A 62 -17.36 -12.55 8.35
C GLU A 62 -15.94 -12.17 7.89
N ASN A 63 -14.95 -13.02 8.19
CA ASN A 63 -13.56 -12.87 7.72
C ASN A 63 -13.32 -13.53 6.35
N ASP A 64 -14.23 -14.37 5.87
CA ASP A 64 -14.20 -14.87 4.51
C ASP A 64 -14.53 -13.71 3.56
N MET A 65 -13.64 -13.44 2.61
CA MET A 65 -13.86 -12.43 1.58
C MET A 65 -15.18 -12.72 0.85
N THR A 66 -16.01 -11.69 0.72
CA THR A 66 -17.21 -11.77 -0.12
C THR A 66 -16.84 -12.01 -1.58
N GLU A 67 -17.76 -12.56 -2.38
CA GLU A 67 -17.53 -12.76 -3.83
C GLU A 67 -17.13 -11.46 -4.53
N ASP A 68 -17.70 -10.32 -4.12
CA ASP A 68 -17.36 -9.00 -4.64
C ASP A 68 -15.95 -8.54 -4.23
N GLU A 69 -15.50 -8.90 -3.02
CA GLU A 69 -14.13 -8.62 -2.56
C GLU A 69 -13.11 -9.51 -3.28
N GLN A 70 -13.44 -10.77 -3.51
CA GLN A 70 -12.60 -11.67 -4.32
C GLN A 70 -12.48 -11.15 -5.76
N ARG A 71 -13.62 -10.82 -6.39
CA ARG A 71 -13.64 -10.26 -7.75
C ARG A 71 -12.84 -8.96 -7.84
N ALA A 72 -12.93 -8.10 -6.83
CA ALA A 72 -12.15 -6.88 -6.76
C ALA A 72 -10.64 -7.15 -6.66
N SER A 73 -10.25 -8.05 -5.76
CA SER A 73 -8.86 -8.47 -5.59
C SER A 73 -8.29 -9.05 -6.88
N ASP A 74 -9.01 -9.98 -7.52
CA ASP A 74 -8.59 -10.63 -8.76
C ASP A 74 -8.39 -9.62 -9.90
N TYR A 75 -9.26 -8.61 -9.99
CA TYR A 75 -9.17 -7.57 -11.00
C TYR A 75 -7.97 -6.65 -10.79
N LEU A 76 -7.72 -6.20 -9.56
CA LEU A 76 -6.55 -5.37 -9.23
C LEU A 76 -5.25 -6.15 -9.46
N GLU A 77 -5.22 -7.44 -9.11
CA GLU A 77 -4.09 -8.32 -9.38
C GLU A 77 -3.88 -8.54 -10.88
N LYS A 78 -4.96 -8.62 -11.67
CA LYS A 78 -4.85 -8.69 -13.13
C LYS A 78 -4.19 -7.42 -13.70
N ILE A 79 -4.65 -6.24 -13.30
CA ILE A 79 -4.05 -4.96 -13.74
C ILE A 79 -2.57 -4.89 -13.35
N SER A 80 -2.19 -5.38 -12.16
CA SER A 80 -0.81 -5.32 -11.69
C SER A 80 0.13 -6.29 -12.42
N ARG A 81 -0.41 -7.41 -12.94
CA ARG A 81 0.34 -8.42 -13.70
C ARG A 81 0.47 -8.09 -15.19
N ASP A 82 -0.56 -7.50 -15.77
CA ASP A 82 -0.62 -7.30 -17.22
C ASP A 82 0.42 -6.27 -17.70
N HIS A 83 0.99 -6.53 -18.88
CA HIS A 83 1.93 -5.63 -19.53
C HIS A 83 1.15 -4.59 -20.34
N LEU A 84 0.98 -3.41 -19.75
CA LEU A 84 0.32 -2.29 -20.40
C LEU A 84 1.27 -1.65 -21.42
N VAL A 85 0.75 -1.20 -22.56
CA VAL A 85 1.56 -0.64 -23.66
C VAL A 85 1.16 0.79 -24.02
N LYS A 86 -0.04 1.21 -23.64
CA LYS A 86 -0.59 2.53 -23.99
C LYS A 86 -1.59 2.98 -22.94
N LEU A 87 -1.63 4.28 -22.73
CA LEU A 87 -2.59 4.95 -21.86
C LEU A 87 -3.28 6.06 -22.65
N GLU A 88 -4.60 6.10 -22.61
CA GLU A 88 -5.39 7.26 -23.00
C GLU A 88 -5.91 7.97 -21.75
N VAL A 89 -5.78 9.30 -21.74
CA VAL A 89 -6.17 10.14 -20.61
C VAL A 89 -7.16 11.18 -21.11
N GLY A 90 -8.34 11.25 -20.52
CA GLY A 90 -9.38 12.22 -20.86
C GLY A 90 -10.06 12.83 -19.65
N TYR A 91 -10.91 13.83 -19.90
CA TYR A 91 -11.84 14.34 -18.89
C TYR A 91 -13.10 13.48 -18.91
N ALA A 92 -13.55 12.99 -17.74
CA ALA A 92 -14.64 12.02 -17.70
C ALA A 92 -16.01 12.57 -18.12
N ASP A 93 -16.18 13.90 -18.24
CA ASP A 93 -17.39 14.54 -18.78
C ASP A 93 -17.30 14.90 -20.26
N ASN A 94 -16.09 14.89 -20.86
CA ASN A 94 -15.89 15.15 -22.27
C ASN A 94 -14.54 14.61 -22.77
N MET A 95 -14.59 13.60 -23.64
CA MET A 95 -13.41 13.05 -24.31
C MET A 95 -12.93 13.87 -25.51
N ASP A 96 -13.58 14.99 -25.84
CA ASP A 96 -13.06 15.95 -26.82
C ASP A 96 -11.73 16.55 -26.31
N GLY A 97 -10.61 15.92 -26.70
CA GLY A 97 -9.26 16.32 -26.32
C GLY A 97 -8.53 15.35 -25.38
N SER A 98 -8.83 14.05 -25.45
CA SER A 98 -8.00 13.03 -24.81
C SER A 98 -6.56 13.02 -25.36
N GLU A 99 -5.62 12.54 -24.55
CA GLU A 99 -4.21 12.45 -24.89
C GLU A 99 -3.74 10.99 -24.80
N PHE A 100 -3.13 10.49 -25.88
CA PHE A 100 -2.52 9.17 -25.94
C PHE A 100 -1.06 9.25 -25.51
N ILE A 101 -0.65 8.34 -24.64
CA ILE A 101 0.67 8.28 -24.04
C ILE A 101 1.23 6.87 -24.20
N GLU A 102 2.38 6.78 -24.88
CA GLU A 102 3.11 5.53 -25.15
C GLU A 102 4.41 5.43 -24.36
N GLU A 103 4.64 6.36 -23.42
CA GLU A 103 5.84 6.35 -22.57
C GLU A 103 5.70 5.31 -21.45
N GLU A 104 6.60 4.32 -21.43
CA GLU A 104 6.59 3.18 -20.50
C GLU A 104 6.55 3.58 -19.03
N ALA A 105 7.28 4.63 -18.70
CA ALA A 105 7.30 5.19 -17.36
C ALA A 105 5.91 5.62 -16.88
N VAL A 106 5.07 6.13 -17.79
CA VAL A 106 3.77 6.71 -17.47
C VAL A 106 2.72 5.63 -17.29
N PHE A 107 2.64 4.65 -18.19
CA PHE A 107 1.71 3.54 -17.99
C PHE A 107 2.13 2.63 -16.83
N SER A 108 3.44 2.49 -16.54
CA SER A 108 3.93 1.84 -15.31
C SER A 108 3.48 2.56 -14.03
N LEU A 109 3.40 3.90 -14.06
CA LEU A 109 2.87 4.69 -12.95
C LEU A 109 1.36 4.45 -12.78
N ALA A 110 0.61 4.37 -13.88
CA ALA A 110 -0.82 4.05 -13.84
C ALA A 110 -1.07 2.66 -13.23
N THR A 111 -0.29 1.65 -13.62
CA THR A 111 -0.30 0.31 -12.99
C THR A 111 -0.01 0.41 -11.49
N THR A 112 0.99 1.20 -11.11
CA THR A 112 1.34 1.39 -9.69
C THR A 112 0.17 2.01 -8.91
N ILE A 113 -0.48 3.04 -9.47
CA ILE A 113 -1.66 3.68 -8.88
C ILE A 113 -2.80 2.68 -8.68
N ALA A 114 -3.09 1.87 -9.69
CA ALA A 114 -4.12 0.83 -9.60
C ALA A 114 -3.77 -0.24 -8.56
N SER A 115 -2.52 -0.73 -8.57
CA SER A 115 -2.05 -1.79 -7.65
C SER A 115 -2.06 -1.38 -6.17
N ARG A 116 -1.89 -0.09 -5.86
CA ARG A 116 -1.93 0.44 -4.49
C ARG A 116 -3.31 0.92 -4.06
N ALA A 117 -4.35 0.70 -4.88
CA ALA A 117 -5.67 1.24 -4.64
C ALA A 117 -6.40 0.42 -3.57
N ASP A 118 -6.69 1.05 -2.42
CA ASP A 118 -7.36 0.41 -1.31
C ASP A 118 -8.86 0.69 -1.34
N LYS A 119 -9.69 -0.36 -1.23
CA LYS A 119 -11.15 -0.18 -1.15
C LYS A 119 -11.50 0.69 0.07
N THR A 120 -12.38 1.65 -0.12
CA THR A 120 -12.87 2.53 0.94
C THR A 120 -14.39 2.55 0.98
N THR A 121 -14.95 2.58 2.19
CA THR A 121 -16.39 2.72 2.43
C THR A 121 -16.79 4.15 2.78
N LYS A 122 -15.87 5.10 2.65
CA LYS A 122 -16.08 6.50 3.04
C LYS A 122 -17.12 7.20 2.16
N TYR A 123 -17.19 6.82 0.89
CA TYR A 123 -18.09 7.38 -0.10
C TYR A 123 -18.61 6.28 -1.02
N THR A 124 -19.82 6.47 -1.55
CA THR A 124 -20.30 5.72 -2.71
C THR A 124 -19.75 6.34 -4.01
N PRO A 125 -19.76 5.61 -5.14
CA PRO A 125 -19.37 6.15 -6.44
C PRO A 125 -20.12 7.44 -6.81
N ASP A 126 -21.44 7.47 -6.56
CA ASP A 126 -22.28 8.64 -6.82
C ASP A 126 -21.89 9.84 -5.94
N GLU A 127 -21.63 9.62 -4.64
CA GLU A 127 -21.21 10.66 -3.71
C GLU A 127 -19.84 11.27 -4.11
N VAL A 128 -18.90 10.44 -4.57
CA VAL A 128 -17.59 10.91 -5.04
C VAL A 128 -17.76 11.77 -6.29
N LYS A 129 -18.55 11.32 -7.26
CA LYS A 129 -18.82 12.04 -8.50
C LYS A 129 -19.52 13.37 -8.25
N GLU A 130 -20.54 13.39 -7.38
CA GLU A 130 -21.25 14.63 -7.01
C GLU A 130 -20.31 15.62 -6.31
N LYS A 131 -19.47 15.13 -5.40
CA LYS A 131 -18.62 15.97 -4.56
C LYS A 131 -17.45 16.60 -5.31
N TYR A 132 -16.78 15.83 -6.17
CA TYR A 132 -15.53 16.26 -6.79
C TYR A 132 -15.67 16.62 -8.28
N GLY A 133 -16.86 16.42 -8.86
CA GLY A 133 -17.10 16.67 -10.27
C GLY A 133 -16.53 15.58 -11.17
N PRO A 134 -16.31 15.86 -12.46
CA PRO A 134 -16.08 14.82 -13.47
C PRO A 134 -14.71 14.15 -13.36
N GLY A 135 -13.68 14.82 -12.84
CA GLY A 135 -12.36 14.20 -12.69
C GLY A 135 -11.74 13.81 -14.03
N TYR A 136 -11.06 12.66 -14.05
CA TYR A 136 -10.38 12.11 -15.22
C TYR A 136 -10.84 10.70 -15.53
N GLU A 137 -10.73 10.32 -16.79
CA GLU A 137 -10.90 8.95 -17.26
C GLU A 137 -9.56 8.46 -17.83
N TYR A 138 -9.07 7.32 -17.31
CA TYR A 138 -7.87 6.65 -17.79
C TYR A 138 -8.27 5.33 -18.42
N ILE A 139 -7.82 5.12 -19.66
CA ILE A 139 -8.04 3.89 -20.42
C ILE A 139 -6.67 3.26 -20.66
N LEU A 140 -6.40 2.17 -19.95
CA LEU A 140 -5.16 1.42 -20.07
C LEU A 140 -5.34 0.29 -21.08
N TYR A 141 -4.42 0.19 -22.03
CA TYR A 141 -4.40 -0.86 -23.03
C TYR A 141 -3.24 -1.81 -22.75
N ASP A 142 -3.52 -3.11 -22.73
CA ASP A 142 -2.51 -4.15 -22.78
C ASP A 142 -2.10 -4.49 -24.23
N GLU A 143 -1.18 -5.46 -24.37
CA GLU A 143 -0.71 -5.95 -25.67
C GLU A 143 -1.80 -6.56 -26.55
N ASP A 144 -2.88 -7.08 -25.94
CA ASP A 144 -4.02 -7.71 -26.60
C ASP A 144 -5.17 -6.73 -26.89
N ASN A 145 -4.99 -5.44 -26.57
CA ASN A 145 -6.02 -4.39 -26.59
C ASN A 145 -7.17 -4.64 -25.61
N ALA A 146 -6.98 -5.45 -24.56
CA ALA A 146 -7.88 -5.40 -23.42
C ALA A 146 -7.77 -4.03 -22.74
N ILE A 147 -8.89 -3.57 -22.21
CA ILE A 147 -9.03 -2.22 -21.70
C ILE A 147 -9.35 -2.27 -20.20
N TYR A 148 -8.61 -1.49 -19.43
CA TYR A 148 -8.97 -1.15 -18.06
C TYR A 148 -9.37 0.32 -18.01
N GLU A 149 -10.64 0.58 -17.72
CA GLU A 149 -11.18 1.94 -17.65
C GLU A 149 -11.35 2.35 -16.18
N ILE A 150 -10.72 3.47 -15.86
CA ILE A 150 -10.51 3.96 -14.50
C ILE A 150 -10.99 5.40 -14.44
N MET A 151 -11.95 5.67 -13.56
CA MET A 151 -12.42 7.01 -13.28
C MET A 151 -11.71 7.55 -12.03
N VAL A 152 -11.09 8.71 -12.13
CA VAL A 152 -10.31 9.33 -11.06
C VAL A 152 -10.94 10.66 -10.61
N TYR A 153 -11.29 10.74 -9.33
CA TYR A 153 -12.01 11.86 -8.73
C TYR A 153 -11.27 12.47 -7.54
N GLY A 154 -11.38 13.80 -7.40
CA GLY A 154 -10.89 14.52 -6.21
C GLY A 154 -9.39 14.32 -5.92
N GLY A 155 -8.61 13.95 -6.93
CA GLY A 155 -7.18 13.70 -6.86
C GLY A 155 -6.76 12.30 -6.39
N ASN A 156 -7.63 11.54 -5.71
CA ASN A 156 -7.22 10.32 -5.01
C ASN A 156 -8.25 9.19 -5.03
N TYR A 157 -9.50 9.45 -5.41
CA TYR A 157 -10.55 8.42 -5.40
C TYR A 157 -10.65 7.81 -6.79
N ILE A 158 -10.75 6.49 -6.83
CA ILE A 158 -10.79 5.70 -8.05
C ILE A 158 -12.08 4.90 -8.08
N VAL A 159 -12.75 4.87 -9.22
CA VAL A 159 -13.83 3.93 -9.53
C VAL A 159 -13.43 3.19 -10.79
N PHE A 160 -13.35 1.86 -10.70
CA PHE A 160 -13.11 1.01 -11.88
C PHE A 160 -14.45 0.67 -12.51
N THR A 161 -14.57 0.79 -13.83
CA THR A 161 -15.86 0.57 -14.51
C THR A 161 -16.32 -0.89 -14.46
N ASP A 162 -15.38 -1.84 -14.40
CA ASP A 162 -15.67 -3.26 -14.17
C ASP A 162 -16.09 -3.57 -12.72
N LEU A 163 -15.81 -2.66 -11.78
CA LEU A 163 -16.17 -2.75 -10.35
C LEU A 163 -16.90 -1.48 -9.87
N PRO A 164 -17.98 -1.06 -10.55
CA PRO A 164 -18.49 0.31 -10.46
C PRO A 164 -19.13 0.63 -9.11
N ASN A 165 -19.44 -0.37 -8.30
CA ASN A 165 -20.04 -0.22 -6.96
C ASN A 165 -19.00 0.05 -5.86
N ASN A 166 -17.71 -0.06 -6.18
CA ASN A 166 -16.63 0.10 -5.21
C ASN A 166 -15.88 1.41 -5.47
N VAL A 167 -15.56 2.12 -4.39
CA VAL A 167 -14.64 3.26 -4.41
C VAL A 167 -13.32 2.80 -3.83
N TYR A 168 -12.24 3.16 -4.49
CA TYR A 168 -10.89 2.92 -4.04
C TYR A 168 -10.18 4.23 -3.76
N TYR A 169 -9.20 4.19 -2.89
CA TYR A 169 -8.32 5.30 -2.58
C TYR A 169 -6.91 4.95 -3.01
N ALA A 170 -6.33 5.78 -3.87
CA ALA A 170 -4.90 5.75 -4.17
C ALA A 170 -4.38 7.17 -4.08
N TYR A 171 -3.35 7.39 -3.27
CA TYR A 171 -2.73 8.70 -3.15
C TYR A 171 -2.29 9.20 -4.54
N ASN A 172 -2.53 10.48 -4.83
CA ASN A 172 -2.07 11.15 -6.05
C ASN A 172 -2.52 10.42 -7.35
N ALA A 173 -3.70 9.80 -7.33
CA ALA A 173 -4.26 9.09 -8.48
C ALA A 173 -4.41 9.99 -9.72
N SER A 174 -4.65 11.30 -9.53
CA SER A 174 -4.83 12.24 -10.64
C SER A 174 -3.55 12.67 -11.34
N ALA A 175 -2.36 12.25 -10.88
CA ALA A 175 -1.08 12.80 -11.31
C ALA A 175 -0.90 12.80 -12.83
N ILE A 176 -1.40 11.77 -13.52
CA ILE A 176 -1.29 11.64 -14.97
C ILE A 176 -2.24 12.64 -15.67
N GLY A 177 -3.51 12.68 -15.26
CA GLY A 177 -4.48 13.66 -15.75
C GLY A 177 -4.00 15.10 -15.54
N ASP A 178 -3.53 15.41 -14.34
CA ASP A 178 -2.99 16.74 -13.99
C ASP A 178 -1.74 17.09 -14.79
N ALA A 179 -0.93 16.10 -15.19
CA ALA A 179 0.30 16.30 -15.94
C ALA A 179 0.05 16.64 -17.40
N PHE A 180 -0.84 15.89 -18.04
CA PHE A 180 -1.03 15.87 -19.50
C PHE A 180 -2.19 16.73 -19.96
N LEU A 181 -3.30 16.76 -19.22
CA LEU A 181 -4.47 17.55 -19.64
C LEU A 181 -4.36 19.03 -19.23
N HIS A 182 -4.77 19.92 -20.13
CA HIS A 182 -4.78 21.36 -19.88
C HIS A 182 -5.89 21.78 -18.93
N PHE A 183 -5.53 22.25 -17.73
CA PHE A 183 -6.50 22.79 -16.78
C PHE A 183 -7.21 24.03 -17.35
N ARG A 184 -8.55 24.01 -17.44
CA ARG A 184 -9.36 25.12 -18.02
C ARG A 184 -9.15 26.47 -17.31
N ASN A 185 -8.71 26.47 -16.05
CA ASN A 185 -8.49 27.67 -15.22
C ASN A 185 -7.06 27.76 -14.67
N GLY A 186 -6.04 27.59 -15.52
CA GLY A 186 -4.64 27.54 -15.07
C GLY A 186 -4.12 28.80 -14.34
N TYR A 187 -3.01 28.65 -13.62
CA TYR A 187 -2.25 29.72 -12.94
C TYR A 187 -1.02 30.16 -13.77
N PRO A 188 -1.17 30.82 -14.94
CA PRO A 188 -0.03 31.14 -15.82
C PRO A 188 0.98 32.10 -15.19
N ASN A 189 0.60 32.83 -14.13
CA ASN A 189 1.36 33.95 -13.57
C ASN A 189 2.18 33.64 -12.31
N SER A 190 2.24 32.38 -11.85
CA SER A 190 3.06 32.00 -10.69
C SER A 190 4.57 32.15 -10.97
N LYS A 191 5.44 32.05 -9.95
CA LYS A 191 6.90 32.05 -10.19
C LYS A 191 7.34 30.70 -10.73
N LEU A 192 8.45 30.68 -11.48
CA LEU A 192 9.01 29.47 -12.12
C LEU A 192 9.19 28.30 -11.14
N PHE A 193 9.75 28.55 -9.95
CA PHE A 193 9.98 27.48 -8.98
C PHE A 193 8.69 27.03 -8.28
N HIS A 194 7.66 27.87 -8.18
CA HIS A 194 6.33 27.42 -7.72
C HIS A 194 5.73 26.44 -8.73
N ARG A 195 5.74 26.77 -10.03
CA ARG A 195 5.28 25.82 -11.05
C ARG A 195 6.03 24.50 -11.05
N LEU A 196 7.35 24.55 -10.86
CA LEU A 196 8.15 23.33 -10.75
C LEU A 196 7.76 22.51 -9.51
N ALA A 197 7.48 23.16 -8.38
CA ALA A 197 7.03 22.49 -7.15
C ALA A 197 5.65 21.85 -7.31
N ASP A 198 4.77 22.50 -8.09
CA ASP A 198 3.40 22.06 -8.34
C ASP A 198 3.29 21.09 -9.54
N ALA A 199 4.42 20.64 -10.10
CA ALA A 199 4.39 19.68 -11.20
C ALA A 199 3.94 18.31 -10.67
N PRO A 200 2.81 17.75 -11.15
CA PRO A 200 2.32 16.44 -10.71
C PRO A 200 3.27 15.30 -11.08
N LEU A 201 4.00 15.44 -12.20
CA LEU A 201 4.83 14.38 -12.74
C LEU A 201 6.17 14.90 -13.27
N ILE A 202 7.23 14.15 -13.01
CA ILE A 202 8.56 14.36 -13.61
C ILE A 202 8.99 13.09 -14.32
N ILE A 203 9.49 13.22 -15.55
CA ILE A 203 10.12 12.13 -16.30
C ILE A 203 11.56 12.49 -16.60
N ASN A 204 12.50 11.58 -16.29
CA ASN A 204 13.90 11.79 -16.66
C ASN A 204 14.28 11.17 -18.01
N ASP A 205 15.50 11.43 -18.45
CA ASP A 205 16.10 10.91 -19.69
C ASP A 205 16.24 9.38 -19.76
N LYS A 206 15.87 8.66 -18.71
CA LYS A 206 15.89 7.19 -18.64
C LYS A 206 14.49 6.57 -18.51
N GLY A 207 13.43 7.34 -18.75
CA GLY A 207 12.06 6.85 -18.59
C GLY A 207 11.71 6.54 -17.14
N ARG A 208 12.17 7.36 -16.18
CA ARG A 208 11.77 7.22 -14.76
C ARG A 208 10.81 8.33 -14.37
N CYS A 209 9.69 7.93 -13.76
CA CYS A 209 8.68 8.83 -13.21
C CYS A 209 8.97 9.18 -11.75
N TYR A 210 8.79 10.45 -11.40
CA TYR A 210 8.81 10.94 -10.02
C TYR A 210 7.51 11.70 -9.76
N GLU A 211 6.91 11.45 -8.59
CA GLU A 211 5.69 12.13 -8.16
C GLU A 211 5.96 13.57 -7.67
N ASN A 212 4.89 14.31 -7.40
CA ASN A 212 4.92 15.72 -6.98
C ASN A 212 5.83 16.00 -5.76
N GLU A 213 5.96 15.06 -4.81
CA GLU A 213 6.83 15.23 -3.64
C GLU A 213 8.29 15.51 -4.04
N ALA A 214 8.79 14.82 -5.08
CA ALA A 214 10.13 15.05 -5.61
C ALA A 214 10.25 16.43 -6.28
N ALA A 215 9.18 16.86 -6.97
CA ALA A 215 9.07 18.15 -7.62
C ALA A 215 9.14 19.30 -6.60
N SER A 216 8.32 19.22 -5.55
CA SER A 216 8.30 20.16 -4.43
C SER A 216 9.65 20.23 -3.71
N SER A 217 10.25 19.07 -3.44
CA SER A 217 11.55 18.97 -2.75
C SER A 217 12.67 19.65 -3.54
N VAL A 218 12.81 19.31 -4.83
CA VAL A 218 13.88 19.89 -5.65
C VAL A 218 13.65 21.37 -5.94
N ALA A 219 12.41 21.79 -6.17
CA ALA A 219 12.09 23.19 -6.43
C ALA A 219 12.37 24.06 -5.20
N THR A 220 11.95 23.61 -4.02
CA THR A 220 12.20 24.28 -2.73
C THR A 220 13.69 24.37 -2.46
N TYR A 221 14.42 23.28 -2.68
CA TYR A 221 15.89 23.26 -2.53
C TYR A 221 16.56 24.25 -3.48
N ILE A 222 16.15 24.27 -4.75
CA ILE A 222 16.66 25.22 -5.74
C ILE A 222 16.35 26.65 -5.33
N ASP A 223 15.17 26.95 -4.77
CA ASP A 223 14.81 28.31 -4.37
C ASP A 223 15.69 28.82 -3.23
N GLN A 224 15.97 27.95 -2.24
CA GLN A 224 16.76 28.27 -1.04
C GLN A 224 18.27 28.28 -1.26
N MET A 225 18.80 27.51 -2.22
CA MET A 225 20.24 27.40 -2.41
C MET A 225 20.89 28.70 -2.92
N SER A 226 22.13 28.93 -2.49
CA SER A 226 22.99 29.98 -3.04
C SER A 226 23.33 29.67 -4.49
N LYS A 227 22.95 30.58 -5.39
CA LYS A 227 23.09 30.41 -6.85
C LYS A 227 23.29 31.76 -7.54
N LYS A 228 24.08 31.76 -8.61
CA LYS A 228 24.29 32.93 -9.48
C LYS A 228 23.58 32.73 -10.81
N LYS A 229 22.59 33.58 -11.09
CA LYS A 229 21.88 33.62 -12.37
C LYS A 229 22.79 34.14 -13.47
N SER A 230 22.83 33.46 -14.61
CA SER A 230 23.51 33.90 -15.83
C SER A 230 22.53 33.82 -17.00
N ASN A 231 22.71 34.71 -17.98
CA ASN A 231 22.09 34.52 -19.28
C ASN A 231 22.88 33.49 -20.10
N GLU A 232 22.22 32.94 -21.12
CA GLU A 232 22.74 31.86 -21.95
C GLU A 232 24.03 32.25 -22.69
N ALA A 233 24.14 33.48 -23.24
CA ALA A 233 25.33 33.92 -23.95
C ALA A 233 26.58 33.99 -23.04
N ARG A 234 26.42 34.54 -21.82
CA ARG A 234 27.51 34.62 -20.83
C ARG A 234 27.84 33.25 -20.25
N ALA A 235 26.83 32.40 -20.04
CA ALA A 235 27.00 31.03 -19.60
C ALA A 235 27.70 30.19 -20.68
N LYS A 236 27.31 30.29 -21.94
CA LYS A 236 27.98 29.64 -23.08
C LYS A 236 29.42 30.13 -23.27
N LYS A 237 29.68 31.43 -23.07
CA LYS A 237 31.06 31.97 -23.11
C LYS A 237 31.94 31.44 -21.97
N LYS A 238 31.40 31.31 -20.76
CA LYS A 238 32.15 30.91 -19.54
C LYS A 238 32.21 29.39 -19.32
N TRP A 239 31.11 28.69 -19.61
CA TRP A 239 30.88 27.26 -19.34
C TRP A 239 30.53 26.45 -20.60
N GLY A 240 30.14 27.10 -21.70
CA GLY A 240 29.82 26.42 -22.97
C GLY A 240 31.01 25.72 -23.61
N LYS A 241 32.26 26.14 -23.34
CA LYS A 241 33.46 25.36 -23.74
C LYS A 241 33.59 24.03 -22.97
N LYS A 242 33.07 23.92 -21.75
CA LYS A 242 32.97 22.65 -20.99
C LYS A 242 31.78 21.81 -21.48
N ALA A 243 30.64 22.44 -21.78
CA ALA A 243 29.45 21.77 -22.30
C ALA A 243 29.66 21.19 -23.72
N ALA A 244 30.28 21.95 -24.64
CA ALA A 244 30.54 21.53 -26.02
C ALA A 244 31.56 20.38 -26.12
N LYS A 245 32.40 20.19 -25.09
CA LYS A 245 33.34 19.07 -25.00
C LYS A 245 32.72 17.76 -24.44
N LYS A 246 31.39 17.67 -24.30
CA LYS A 246 30.67 16.52 -23.71
C LYS A 246 31.16 16.13 -22.30
N VAL A 247 31.63 17.10 -21.50
CA VAL A 247 32.22 16.83 -20.17
C VAL A 247 31.20 16.32 -19.14
N SER A 248 29.90 16.53 -19.35
CA SER A 248 28.84 15.63 -18.89
C SER A 248 27.57 15.89 -19.69
N LYS A 249 26.94 14.84 -20.23
CA LYS A 249 25.54 14.92 -20.69
C LYS A 249 24.73 15.15 -19.41
N GLY A 250 24.39 16.39 -19.10
CA GLY A 250 23.65 16.73 -17.89
C GLY A 250 22.39 15.87 -17.77
N ARG A 251 22.01 15.52 -16.54
CA ARG A 251 20.79 14.73 -16.30
C ARG A 251 19.58 15.61 -16.54
N THR A 252 18.68 15.17 -17.40
CA THR A 252 17.48 15.93 -17.78
C THR A 252 16.28 15.39 -17.03
N TYR A 253 15.46 16.31 -16.51
CA TYR A 253 14.19 16.04 -15.85
C TYR A 253 13.15 16.95 -16.49
N THR A 254 12.15 16.35 -17.12
CA THR A 254 11.01 17.05 -17.71
C THR A 254 9.87 17.04 -16.70
N PHE A 255 9.43 18.22 -16.29
CA PHE A 255 8.32 18.45 -15.38
C PHE A 255 7.08 18.69 -16.23
N TYR A 256 6.08 17.85 -16.06
CA TYR A 256 4.78 17.97 -16.71
C TYR A 256 3.83 18.69 -15.76
N HIS A 257 3.12 19.68 -16.28
CA HIS A 257 2.21 20.50 -15.50
C HIS A 257 1.10 21.02 -16.41
N HIS A 258 -0.08 20.42 -16.32
CA HIS A 258 -1.29 20.79 -17.04
C HIS A 258 -1.08 20.96 -18.56
N GLY A 259 -0.55 19.91 -19.21
CA GLY A 259 -0.24 19.89 -20.65
C GLY A 259 0.93 20.77 -21.07
N ASN A 260 1.62 21.39 -20.12
CA ASN A 260 2.84 22.14 -20.38
C ASN A 260 4.06 21.41 -19.82
N THR A 261 5.23 21.74 -20.37
CA THR A 261 6.50 21.17 -19.89
C THR A 261 7.47 22.24 -19.43
N MET A 262 8.19 21.94 -18.36
CA MET A 262 9.40 22.65 -17.93
C MET A 262 10.55 21.65 -17.88
N LYS A 263 11.79 22.10 -18.01
CA LYS A 263 12.95 21.21 -18.00
C LYS A 263 14.00 21.68 -17.01
N LEU A 264 14.47 20.77 -16.16
CA LEU A 264 15.65 20.94 -15.32
C LEU A 264 16.77 20.07 -15.90
N VAL A 265 17.92 20.68 -16.19
CA VAL A 265 19.12 19.93 -16.59
C VAL A 265 20.23 20.19 -15.59
N ILE A 266 20.72 19.13 -14.95
CA ILE A 266 21.72 19.21 -13.88
C ILE A 266 23.08 18.71 -14.40
N TYR A 267 24.09 19.58 -14.35
CA TYR A 267 25.48 19.26 -14.70
C TYR A 267 26.33 19.11 -13.43
N ASP A 268 27.64 19.34 -13.50
CA ASP A 268 28.51 19.17 -12.32
C ASP A 268 28.72 20.46 -11.52
N GLU A 269 28.72 21.62 -12.19
CA GLU A 269 28.98 22.94 -11.57
C GLU A 269 27.86 23.96 -11.87
N TYR A 270 26.85 23.56 -12.63
CA TYR A 270 25.73 24.43 -13.03
C TYR A 270 24.49 23.60 -13.36
N PHE A 271 23.35 24.28 -13.47
CA PHE A 271 22.11 23.70 -13.94
C PHE A 271 21.33 24.71 -14.78
N THR A 272 20.40 24.21 -15.58
CA THR A 272 19.51 25.04 -16.38
C THR A 272 18.07 24.74 -16.06
N VAL A 273 17.23 25.77 -16.12
CA VAL A 273 15.78 25.63 -16.00
C VAL A 273 15.12 26.28 -17.21
N THR A 274 14.39 25.48 -17.97
CA THR A 274 13.57 25.90 -19.10
C THR A 274 12.13 26.02 -18.64
N ASN A 275 11.54 27.20 -18.83
CA ASN A 275 10.14 27.49 -18.49
C ASN A 275 9.19 27.00 -19.62
N MET A 276 7.88 27.01 -19.35
CA MET A 276 6.82 26.61 -20.30
C MET A 276 6.86 27.36 -21.64
N ASN A 277 7.36 28.61 -21.64
CA ASN A 277 7.54 29.42 -22.85
C ASN A 277 8.86 29.15 -23.60
N GLY A 278 9.58 28.06 -23.28
CA GLY A 278 10.86 27.69 -23.88
C GLY A 278 12.07 28.50 -23.41
N LYS A 279 11.88 29.56 -22.61
CA LYS A 279 13.00 30.39 -22.12
C LYS A 279 13.83 29.61 -21.11
N THR A 280 15.13 29.52 -21.38
CA THR A 280 16.09 28.82 -20.51
C THR A 280 16.92 29.79 -19.67
N ILE A 281 17.04 29.52 -18.37
CA ILE A 281 17.86 30.28 -17.43
C ILE A 281 18.99 29.39 -16.93
N TRP A 282 20.20 29.94 -16.85
CA TRP A 282 21.39 29.25 -16.38
C TRP A 282 21.72 29.68 -14.95
N TYR A 283 22.03 28.71 -14.10
CA TYR A 283 22.42 28.93 -12.72
C TYR A 283 23.73 28.23 -12.42
N HIS A 284 24.64 28.93 -11.77
CA HIS A 284 25.84 28.34 -11.19
C HIS A 284 25.71 28.28 -9.69
N ALA A 285 26.14 27.16 -9.12
CA ALA A 285 26.14 26.92 -7.69
C ALA A 285 27.37 26.09 -7.30
N GLU A 286 27.58 25.95 -6.00
CA GLU A 286 28.65 25.10 -5.49
C GLU A 286 28.39 23.62 -5.81
N LYS A 287 29.44 22.85 -6.07
CA LYS A 287 29.35 21.42 -6.41
C LYS A 287 28.56 20.62 -5.37
N ALA A 288 28.73 20.93 -4.09
CA ALA A 288 27.99 20.29 -3.01
C ALA A 288 26.48 20.53 -3.11
N ALA A 289 26.07 21.73 -3.52
CA ALA A 289 24.64 22.03 -3.71
C ALA A 289 24.06 21.30 -4.93
N ILE A 290 24.82 21.23 -6.02
CA ILE A 290 24.45 20.44 -7.21
C ILE A 290 24.37 18.95 -6.88
N ALA A 291 25.27 18.42 -6.05
CA ALA A 291 25.23 17.04 -5.60
C ALA A 291 23.94 16.74 -4.82
N LYS A 292 23.59 17.60 -3.86
CA LYS A 292 22.32 17.48 -3.10
C LYS A 292 21.08 17.50 -4.02
N MET A 293 21.06 18.33 -5.07
CA MET A 293 19.98 18.28 -6.06
C MET A 293 19.86 16.90 -6.74
N LYS A 294 20.99 16.27 -7.07
CA LYS A 294 21.01 14.92 -7.66
C LYS A 294 20.57 13.86 -6.64
N ASP A 295 20.89 14.06 -5.37
CA ASP A 295 20.53 13.14 -4.28
C ASP A 295 19.02 13.14 -4.02
N ILE A 296 18.33 14.28 -4.11
CA ILE A 296 16.85 14.34 -3.99
C ILE A 296 16.16 13.36 -4.96
N PHE A 297 16.55 13.37 -6.24
CA PHE A 297 16.01 12.42 -7.21
C PHE A 297 16.44 10.99 -6.93
N LYS A 298 17.66 10.78 -6.45
CA LYS A 298 18.15 9.45 -6.09
C LYS A 298 17.33 8.86 -4.95
N GLU A 299 17.08 9.64 -3.90
CA GLU A 299 16.28 9.26 -2.73
C GLU A 299 14.83 8.98 -3.11
N ALA A 300 14.21 9.88 -3.88
CA ALA A 300 12.85 9.67 -4.39
C ALA A 300 12.71 8.35 -5.17
N TYR A 301 13.68 8.04 -6.03
CA TYR A 301 13.69 6.78 -6.76
C TYR A 301 13.84 5.55 -5.85
N GLN A 302 14.67 5.62 -4.81
CA GLN A 302 14.81 4.50 -3.86
C GLN A 302 13.54 4.30 -3.03
N LYS A 303 12.89 5.38 -2.61
CA LYS A 303 11.62 5.34 -1.86
C LYS A 303 10.54 4.62 -2.67
N GLN A 304 10.32 5.04 -3.92
CA GLN A 304 9.35 4.40 -4.82
C GLN A 304 9.66 2.91 -5.04
N LYS A 305 10.93 2.55 -5.24
CA LYS A 305 11.32 1.14 -5.42
C LYS A 305 11.07 0.30 -4.16
N ALA A 306 11.32 0.86 -2.98
CA ALA A 306 11.06 0.18 -1.72
C ALA A 306 9.56 -0.05 -1.49
N GLU A 307 8.72 0.94 -1.79
CA GLU A 307 7.25 0.82 -1.72
C GLU A 307 6.73 -0.28 -2.64
N GLN A 308 7.20 -0.34 -3.89
CA GLN A 308 6.85 -1.41 -4.84
C GLN A 308 7.31 -2.81 -4.39
N THR A 309 8.43 -2.90 -3.66
CA THR A 309 8.95 -4.19 -3.18
C THR A 309 8.17 -4.68 -1.96
N ALA A 310 7.84 -3.78 -1.03
CA ALA A 310 7.08 -4.12 0.17
C ALA A 310 5.65 -4.59 -0.15
N GLN A 311 5.02 -4.03 -1.17
CA GLN A 311 3.72 -4.49 -1.66
C GLN A 311 3.78 -5.95 -2.13
N LYS A 312 4.79 -6.32 -2.92
CA LYS A 312 4.98 -7.70 -3.41
C LYS A 312 5.27 -8.71 -2.29
N GLU A 313 6.00 -8.33 -1.25
CA GLU A 313 6.30 -9.23 -0.11
C GLU A 313 5.06 -9.46 0.79
N THR A 314 4.17 -8.47 0.89
CA THR A 314 2.93 -8.59 1.68
C THR A 314 1.94 -9.55 1.02
N GLU A 315 1.86 -9.56 -0.31
CA GLU A 315 1.06 -10.52 -1.10
C GLU A 315 1.57 -11.96 -0.95
N VAL A 316 2.89 -12.18 -0.91
CA VAL A 316 3.49 -13.53 -0.77
C VAL A 316 3.34 -14.07 0.66
N SER A 317 3.40 -13.22 1.68
CA SER A 317 3.23 -13.65 3.07
C SER A 317 1.76 -13.86 3.48
N GLY A 318 0.79 -13.31 2.73
CA GLY A 318 -0.64 -13.52 2.96
C GLY A 318 -1.16 -14.90 2.54
N SER A 319 -0.41 -15.65 1.71
CA SER A 319 -0.80 -16.97 1.19
C SER A 319 -0.23 -18.16 1.96
N THR A 320 0.54 -17.93 3.03
CA THR A 320 1.13 -19.00 3.86
C THR A 320 0.82 -18.80 5.34
N ALA A 321 -0.45 -18.97 5.70
CA ALA A 321 -0.83 -19.21 7.09
C ALA A 321 -1.91 -20.31 7.18
N THR A 322 -1.56 -21.53 6.74
CA THR A 322 -2.29 -22.74 7.10
C THR A 322 -1.36 -23.83 7.62
N ASP A 323 -1.85 -24.49 8.66
CA ASP A 323 -1.41 -25.73 9.30
C ASP A 323 -0.19 -25.71 10.24
N GLN A 324 -0.50 -25.48 11.52
CA GLN A 324 -0.05 -26.40 12.57
C GLN A 324 -1.27 -26.95 13.31
N THR A 325 -1.80 -28.07 12.81
CA THR A 325 -2.68 -28.94 13.57
C THR A 325 -1.83 -29.95 14.36
N ASP A 326 -1.75 -29.70 15.66
CA ASP A 326 -1.20 -30.62 16.65
C ASP A 326 -2.16 -31.82 16.75
N SER A 327 -1.78 -32.96 16.16
CA SER A 327 -2.51 -34.22 16.28
C SER A 327 -1.86 -35.10 17.34
N THR A 328 -2.37 -34.96 18.57
CA THR A 328 -2.17 -35.97 19.62
C THR A 328 -2.78 -37.30 19.20
N SER A 329 -1.90 -38.29 19.15
CA SER A 329 -2.15 -39.72 19.00
C SER A 329 -2.91 -40.32 20.19
N GLU A 330 -3.97 -41.06 19.90
CA GLU A 330 -4.59 -42.18 20.64
C GLU A 330 -5.84 -42.54 19.79
N SER A 331 -6.15 -43.76 19.36
CA SER A 331 -5.87 -45.12 19.85
C SER A 331 -6.20 -46.12 18.72
N ASP A 332 -5.60 -47.31 18.73
CA ASP A 332 -6.33 -48.60 18.82
C ASP A 332 -5.41 -49.77 18.45
N ALA A 333 -4.97 -50.47 19.50
CA ALA A 333 -4.45 -51.82 19.44
C ALA A 333 -5.58 -52.78 19.86
N SER A 334 -5.98 -53.67 18.96
CA SER A 334 -6.61 -54.94 19.33
C SER A 334 -6.35 -55.99 18.24
N SER A 335 -5.25 -56.71 18.44
CA SER A 335 -4.96 -58.00 17.84
C SER A 335 -5.94 -59.07 18.32
N THR A 336 -6.45 -59.93 17.44
CA THR A 336 -6.11 -61.38 17.36
C THR A 336 -7.06 -62.17 16.44
N HIS A 337 -6.47 -63.22 15.86
CA HIS A 337 -7.06 -64.37 15.18
C HIS A 337 -7.51 -64.23 13.71
N ARG A 338 -6.67 -64.74 12.80
CA ARG A 338 -7.07 -65.89 11.98
C ARG A 338 -5.87 -66.69 11.48
N ASN A 339 -6.05 -68.00 11.57
CA ASN A 339 -5.10 -69.07 11.27
C ASN A 339 -4.65 -69.09 9.81
N GLU A 340 -3.40 -69.52 9.64
CA GLU A 340 -2.89 -70.19 8.45
C GLU A 340 -3.78 -71.40 8.10
N MET A 341 -4.13 -71.55 6.83
CA MET A 341 -4.23 -72.86 6.21
C MET A 341 -3.92 -72.73 4.72
N GLU A 342 -2.89 -73.46 4.32
CA GLU A 342 -2.46 -73.73 2.96
C GLU A 342 -3.59 -74.34 2.12
N SER A 343 -3.66 -74.00 0.83
CA SER A 343 -3.80 -75.03 -0.21
C SER A 343 -3.38 -74.48 -1.57
N GLU A 344 -2.29 -75.05 -2.08
CA GLU A 344 -2.09 -75.59 -3.43
C GLU A 344 -2.65 -74.82 -4.63
N GLY A 345 -1.73 -74.49 -5.54
CA GLY A 345 -2.06 -74.03 -6.87
C GLY A 345 -2.60 -75.15 -7.77
N THR A 346 -3.24 -74.72 -8.84
CA THR A 346 -3.17 -75.37 -10.15
C THR A 346 -3.49 -74.35 -11.24
N THR A 347 -2.75 -74.49 -12.33
CA THR A 347 -2.87 -73.88 -13.65
C THR A 347 -4.26 -73.95 -14.27
N GLU A 348 -4.68 -72.87 -14.94
CA GLU A 348 -4.84 -72.77 -16.42
C GLU A 348 -4.94 -71.30 -16.84
#